data_AF-A0A7J2TY74-F1
#
_entry.id   AF-A0A7J2TY74-F1
#
_cell.length_a   1.000
_cell.length_b   1.000
_cell.length_c   1.000
_cell.angle_alpha   90.00
_cell.angle_beta   90.00
_cell.angle_gamma   90.00
#
_symmetry.space_group_name_H-M   'P 1'
#
loop_
_entity.id
_entity.type
_entity.pdbx_description
1 polymer ?
#
loop_
_entity_poly.entity_id
_entity_poly.type
_entity_poly.pdbx_seq_one_letter_code
_entity_poly.pdbx_strand_id
1 'polypeptide(L)'
;YAARKVIGNWVWQAGSNVDIDKARLDITHFENLSEEEIEKIENLANEIVDNDLQIEVYVMNRTDAEKKYGFRIYQGGAIPEKTVRIVKIGEEVEACSGTHNLLKSTKELGNILILGTKRIQDGIIRIEFCSGETALSYLREKERILNEVAKKLGVKEEEVVDACIKLFEAWKKERKRLKDVRGI
;
A
#
# COMPACT_ATOMS: atom_id res chain seq x y z
N TYR A 1 10.22 5.36 -0.17
CA TYR A 1 10.43 6.42 0.85
C TYR A 1 9.62 6.25 2.15
N ALA A 2 8.28 6.34 2.15
CA ALA A 2 7.46 6.42 3.38
C ALA A 2 7.72 5.27 4.37
N ALA A 3 7.69 4.02 3.89
CA ALA A 3 8.03 2.83 4.68
C ALA A 3 9.38 2.96 5.43
N ARG A 4 10.40 3.57 4.82
CA ARG A 4 11.71 3.74 5.45
C ARG A 4 11.71 4.79 6.55
N LYS A 5 10.93 5.86 6.38
CA LYS A 5 10.82 6.94 7.37
C LYS A 5 10.01 6.48 8.59
N VAL A 6 8.99 5.65 8.39
CA VAL A 6 8.15 5.12 9.47
C VAL A 6 8.81 3.96 10.20
N ILE A 7 9.30 2.96 9.47
CA ILE A 7 9.78 1.70 10.06
C ILE A 7 11.27 1.77 10.37
N GLY A 8 12.08 2.27 9.43
CA GLY A 8 13.52 2.39 9.61
C GLY A 8 14.35 2.29 8.32
N ASN A 9 15.62 2.71 8.43
CA ASN A 9 16.54 2.84 7.29
C ASN A 9 17.02 1.52 6.67
N TRP A 10 16.85 0.39 7.37
CA TRP A 10 17.17 -0.96 6.86
C TRP A 10 16.21 -1.45 5.79
N VAL A 11 15.06 -0.78 5.63
CA VAL A 11 14.09 -1.09 4.59
C VAL A 11 14.73 -0.89 3.22
N TRP A 12 14.62 -1.93 2.41
CA TRP A 12 15.10 -2.03 1.04
C TRP A 12 14.05 -2.74 0.19
N GLN A 13 13.96 -2.38 -1.08
CA GLN A 13 13.04 -3.03 -2.01
C GLN A 13 13.57 -4.43 -2.39
N ALA A 14 12.76 -5.45 -2.13
CA ALA A 14 13.00 -6.82 -2.56
C ALA A 14 12.32 -7.15 -3.90
N GLY A 15 11.30 -6.36 -4.28
CA GLY A 15 10.59 -6.53 -5.54
C GLY A 15 9.44 -5.54 -5.68
N SER A 16 8.97 -5.33 -6.90
CA SER A 16 7.79 -4.51 -7.18
C SER A 16 7.07 -5.01 -8.42
N ASN A 17 5.76 -4.73 -8.50
CA ASN A 17 4.97 -4.98 -9.69
C ASN A 17 3.78 -4.01 -9.72
N VAL A 18 3.47 -3.52 -10.92
CA VAL A 18 2.34 -2.64 -11.18
C VAL A 18 1.43 -3.39 -12.14
N ASP A 19 0.17 -3.55 -11.75
CA ASP A 19 -0.92 -4.11 -12.54
C ASP A 19 -1.98 -3.00 -12.78
N ILE A 20 -3.03 -3.32 -13.53
CA ILE A 20 -4.10 -2.38 -13.89
C ILE A 20 -4.86 -1.90 -12.64
N ASP A 21 -5.21 -2.82 -11.73
CA ASP A 21 -6.08 -2.52 -10.59
C ASP A 21 -5.32 -2.30 -9.27
N LYS A 22 -4.05 -2.71 -9.21
CA LYS A 22 -3.23 -2.58 -8.00
C LYS A 22 -1.74 -2.68 -8.30
N ALA A 23 -0.96 -2.13 -7.39
CA ALA A 23 0.47 -2.30 -7.34
C ALA A 23 0.88 -3.03 -6.06
N ARG A 24 2.09 -3.59 -6.07
CA ARG A 24 2.71 -4.19 -4.90
C ARG A 24 4.18 -3.78 -4.79
N LEU A 25 4.61 -3.59 -3.54
CA LEU A 25 5.99 -3.33 -3.17
C LEU A 25 6.39 -4.33 -2.08
N ASP A 26 7.44 -5.11 -2.35
CA ASP A 26 8.03 -6.04 -1.40
C ASP A 26 9.23 -5.35 -0.75
N ILE A 27 9.24 -5.30 0.58
CA ILE A 27 10.25 -4.60 1.37
C ILE A 27 10.93 -5.53 2.38
N THR A 28 12.19 -5.25 2.70
CA THR A 28 12.90 -5.93 3.78
C THR A 28 12.43 -5.44 5.14
N HIS A 29 11.84 -6.34 5.93
CA HIS A 29 11.42 -6.07 7.30
C HIS A 29 11.20 -7.38 8.08
N PHE A 30 11.55 -7.39 9.36
CA PHE A 30 11.59 -8.60 10.21
C PHE A 30 10.21 -8.95 10.81
N GLU A 31 9.35 -7.96 11.03
CA GLU A 31 8.04 -8.09 11.66
C GLU A 31 6.89 -7.79 10.69
N ASN A 32 5.68 -8.20 11.05
CA ASN A 32 4.50 -7.76 10.30
C ASN A 32 4.24 -6.31 10.67
N LEU A 33 3.78 -5.51 9.71
CA LEU A 33 3.42 -4.14 9.99
C LEU A 33 2.16 -4.10 10.85
N SER A 34 2.21 -3.34 11.93
CA SER A 34 1.05 -3.00 12.75
C SER A 34 0.10 -2.09 11.97
N GLU A 35 -1.17 -2.05 12.38
CA GLU A 35 -2.16 -1.14 11.77
C GLU A 35 -1.72 0.32 11.86
N GLU A 36 -1.13 0.73 12.99
CA GLU A 36 -0.59 2.08 13.18
C GLU A 36 0.57 2.41 12.23
N GLU A 37 1.46 1.45 11.97
CA GLU A 37 2.55 1.66 11.00
C GLU A 37 2.00 1.76 9.57
N ILE A 38 1.03 0.92 9.21
CA ILE A 38 0.38 0.96 7.90
C ILE A 38 -0.26 2.33 7.69
N GLU A 39 -1.02 2.82 8.68
CA GLU A 39 -1.66 4.14 8.64
C GLU A 39 -0.62 5.26 8.52
N LYS A 40 0.47 5.23 9.30
CA LYS A 40 1.55 6.22 9.20
C LYS A 40 2.23 6.21 7.82
N ILE A 41 2.42 5.03 7.23
CA ILE A 41 3.02 4.90 5.89
C ILE A 41 2.09 5.51 4.84
N GLU A 42 0.81 5.19 4.90
CA GLU A 42 -0.20 5.73 3.99
C GLU A 42 -0.32 7.25 4.11
N ASN A 43 -0.41 7.77 5.35
CA ASN A 43 -0.50 9.19 5.63
C ASN A 43 0.71 9.95 5.10
N LEU A 44 1.93 9.47 5.38
CA LEU A 44 3.16 10.10 4.88
C LEU A 44 3.27 10.01 3.35
N ALA A 45 2.80 8.91 2.74
CA ALA A 45 2.78 8.79 1.28
C ALA A 45 1.82 9.81 0.65
N ASN A 46 0.64 10.01 1.23
CA ASN A 46 -0.32 11.01 0.79
C ASN A 46 0.15 12.45 1.06
N GLU A 47 0.85 12.71 2.16
CA GLU A 47 1.48 14.01 2.42
C GLU A 47 2.45 14.40 1.30
N ILE A 48 3.22 13.44 0.77
CA ILE A 48 4.13 13.66 -0.36
C ILE A 48 3.35 13.97 -1.65
N VAL A 49 2.20 13.32 -1.87
CA VAL A 49 1.29 13.62 -2.98
C VAL A 49 0.76 15.06 -2.85
N ASP A 50 0.30 15.44 -1.66
CA ASP A 50 -0.30 16.75 -1.39
C ASP A 50 0.72 17.90 -1.48
N ASN A 51 1.98 17.63 -1.15
CA ASN A 51 3.09 18.58 -1.27
C ASN A 51 3.48 18.92 -2.72
N ASP A 52 2.85 18.29 -3.73
CA ASP A 52 3.01 18.64 -5.16
C ASP A 52 4.47 18.70 -5.61
N LEU A 53 5.28 17.73 -5.17
CA LEU A 53 6.70 17.70 -5.46
C LEU A 53 6.94 17.44 -6.96
N GLN A 54 7.84 18.21 -7.56
CA GLN A 54 8.25 18.01 -8.94
C GLN A 54 8.92 16.64 -9.13
N ILE A 55 8.55 15.96 -10.22
CA ILE A 55 9.20 14.71 -10.65
C ILE A 55 10.32 15.06 -11.64
N GLU A 56 11.56 14.87 -11.21
CA GLU A 56 12.74 15.12 -12.04
C GLU A 56 13.24 13.83 -12.68
N VAL A 57 13.38 13.83 -14.00
CA VAL A 57 13.92 12.69 -14.75
C VAL A 57 15.07 13.15 -15.64
N TYR A 58 16.24 12.54 -15.48
CA TYR A 58 17.44 12.86 -16.26
C TYR A 58 18.40 11.67 -16.34
N VAL A 59 19.32 11.72 -17.29
CA VAL A 59 20.36 10.68 -17.48
C VAL A 59 21.70 11.22 -17.00
N MET A 60 22.48 10.41 -16.30
CA MET A 60 23.83 10.76 -15.89
C MET A 60 24.77 9.55 -15.90
N ASN A 61 26.08 9.78 -15.80
CA ASN A 61 27.06 8.70 -15.66
C ASN A 61 26.84 7.94 -14.34
N ARG A 62 26.99 6.62 -14.39
CA ARG A 62 26.79 5.73 -13.23
C ARG A 62 27.68 6.10 -12.05
N THR A 63 28.97 6.33 -12.29
CA THR A 63 29.94 6.66 -11.24
C THR A 63 29.61 8.00 -10.58
N ASP A 64 29.11 8.97 -11.34
CA ASP A 64 28.70 10.26 -10.78
C ASP A 64 27.40 10.13 -9.97
N ALA A 65 26.47 9.27 -10.39
CA ALA A 65 25.23 9.00 -9.67
C ALA A 65 25.52 8.31 -8.32
N GLU A 66 26.38 7.30 -8.32
CA GLU A 66 26.82 6.59 -7.12
C GLU A 66 27.51 7.54 -6.13
N LYS A 67 28.38 8.43 -6.61
CA LYS A 67 29.03 9.45 -5.76
C LYS A 67 28.04 10.45 -5.17
N LYS A 68 27.02 10.85 -5.94
CA LYS A 68 26.08 11.90 -5.55
C LYS A 68 24.96 11.39 -4.64
N TYR A 69 24.43 10.20 -4.91
CA TYR A 69 23.22 9.67 -4.28
C TYR A 69 23.45 8.38 -3.49
N GLY A 70 24.66 7.81 -3.57
CA GLY A 70 24.99 6.53 -2.97
C GLY A 70 24.33 5.35 -3.68
N PHE A 71 24.53 4.15 -3.16
CA PHE A 71 24.03 2.91 -3.76
C PHE A 71 22.52 2.68 -3.60
N ARG A 72 21.83 3.55 -2.85
CA ARG A 72 20.37 3.46 -2.63
C ARG A 72 19.56 3.67 -3.91
N ILE A 73 20.18 4.26 -4.94
CA ILE A 73 19.60 4.38 -6.27
C ILE A 73 19.28 3.03 -6.93
N TYR A 74 19.83 1.91 -6.43
CA TYR A 74 19.63 0.56 -6.97
C TYR A 74 18.57 -0.27 -6.23
N GLN A 75 17.63 0.37 -5.54
CA GLN A 75 16.52 -0.36 -4.90
C GLN A 75 15.68 -1.16 -5.91
N GLY A 76 15.45 -0.63 -7.11
CA GLY A 76 14.80 -1.32 -8.23
C GLY A 76 15.63 -2.39 -8.93
N GLY A 77 16.87 -2.62 -8.50
CA GLY A 77 17.80 -3.57 -9.12
C GLY A 77 19.04 -2.90 -9.73
N ALA A 78 20.03 -3.73 -10.05
CA ALA A 78 21.29 -3.27 -10.63
C ALA A 78 21.12 -2.95 -12.12
N ILE A 79 21.80 -1.88 -12.56
CA ILE A 79 21.78 -1.41 -13.95
C ILE A 79 23.19 -1.62 -14.55
N PRO A 80 23.35 -2.49 -15.57
CA PRO A 80 24.66 -2.82 -16.13
C PRO A 80 25.29 -1.67 -16.94
N GLU A 81 24.48 -0.75 -17.46
CA GLU A 81 24.91 0.33 -18.35
C GLU A 81 25.83 1.36 -17.67
N LYS A 82 26.65 2.05 -18.48
CA LYS A 82 27.56 3.12 -18.01
C LYS A 82 26.83 4.40 -17.61
N THR A 83 25.60 4.58 -18.10
CA THR A 83 24.74 5.72 -17.81
C THR A 83 23.46 5.20 -17.18
N VAL A 84 22.95 5.91 -16.19
CA VAL A 84 21.72 5.55 -15.47
C VAL A 84 20.67 6.64 -15.68
N ARG A 85 19.41 6.21 -15.88
CA ARG A 85 18.26 7.12 -15.86
C ARG A 85 17.81 7.30 -14.43
N ILE A 86 17.95 8.50 -13.91
CA ILE A 86 17.57 8.88 -12.55
C ILE A 86 16.16 9.44 -12.55
N VAL A 87 15.36 8.96 -11.62
CA VAL A 87 14.08 9.54 -11.21
C VAL A 87 14.28 10.08 -9.79
N LYS A 88 14.02 11.37 -9.60
CA LYS A 88 14.12 12.05 -8.31
C LYS A 88 12.78 12.69 -7.95
N ILE A 89 12.29 12.36 -6.75
CA ILE A 89 11.04 12.86 -6.19
C ILE A 89 11.33 13.27 -4.74
N GLY A 90 11.45 14.58 -4.50
CA GLY A 90 11.89 15.09 -3.20
C GLY A 90 13.25 14.54 -2.79
N GLU A 91 13.30 13.89 -1.61
CA GLU A 91 14.50 13.22 -1.09
C GLU A 91 14.74 11.83 -1.69
N GLU A 92 13.74 11.24 -2.37
CA GLU A 92 13.87 9.90 -2.93
C GLU A 92 14.49 9.96 -4.33
N VAL A 93 15.57 9.19 -4.52
CA VAL A 93 16.28 9.10 -5.79
C VAL A 93 16.49 7.64 -6.14
N GLU A 94 16.04 7.25 -7.32
CA GLU A 94 16.16 5.88 -7.82
C GLU A 94 16.59 5.87 -9.29
N ALA A 95 17.41 4.90 -9.65
CA ALA A 95 17.71 4.61 -11.03
C ALA A 95 16.58 3.74 -11.61
N CYS A 96 15.73 4.34 -12.44
CA CYS A 96 14.49 3.72 -12.92
C CYS A 96 14.25 4.06 -14.40
N SER A 97 13.82 3.06 -15.17
CA SER A 97 13.49 3.18 -16.60
C SER A 97 11.99 3.32 -16.88
N GLY A 98 11.16 3.47 -15.83
CA GLY A 98 9.70 3.60 -15.94
C GLY A 98 9.21 4.97 -16.42
N THR A 99 7.90 5.08 -16.62
CA THR A 99 7.22 6.21 -17.29
C THR A 99 6.91 7.40 -16.37
N HIS A 100 7.66 7.59 -15.28
CA HIS A 100 7.42 8.67 -14.31
C HIS A 100 7.36 10.07 -14.93
N ASN A 101 8.05 10.29 -16.06
CA ASN A 101 8.03 11.56 -16.81
C ASN A 101 6.69 11.88 -17.50
N LEU A 102 5.70 10.97 -17.45
CA LEU A 102 4.33 11.25 -17.85
C LEU A 102 3.58 12.08 -16.80
N LEU A 103 4.07 12.10 -15.56
CA LEU A 103 3.57 12.92 -14.47
C LEU A 103 4.53 14.09 -14.24
N LYS A 104 4.01 15.30 -14.04
CA LYS A 104 4.86 16.47 -13.74
C LYS A 104 5.20 16.57 -12.27
N SER A 105 4.27 16.18 -11.41
CA SER A 105 4.39 16.26 -9.96
C SER A 105 3.71 15.08 -9.27
N THR A 106 4.00 14.92 -7.98
CA THR A 106 3.39 13.87 -7.14
C THR A 106 1.87 14.01 -7.03
N LYS A 107 1.33 15.24 -7.15
CA LYS A 107 -0.11 15.50 -7.04
C LYS A 107 -0.92 14.87 -8.16
N GLU A 108 -0.33 14.75 -9.36
CA GLU A 108 -0.98 14.12 -10.51
C GLU A 108 -1.22 12.61 -10.31
N LEU A 109 -0.55 11.97 -9.35
CA LEU A 109 -0.77 10.56 -9.00
C LEU A 109 -2.15 10.32 -8.35
N GLY A 110 -2.65 11.31 -7.61
CA GLY A 110 -3.81 11.18 -6.73
C GLY A 110 -3.50 10.37 -5.46
N ASN A 111 -4.51 10.27 -4.58
CA ASN A 111 -4.37 9.60 -3.28
C ASN A 111 -3.89 8.16 -3.42
N ILE A 112 -3.09 7.72 -2.47
CA ILE A 112 -2.60 6.35 -2.35
C ILE A 112 -3.43 5.65 -1.26
N LEU A 113 -3.89 4.44 -1.56
CA LEU A 113 -4.60 3.57 -0.63
C LEU A 113 -3.87 2.23 -0.50
N ILE A 114 -3.45 1.88 0.70
CA ILE A 114 -2.91 0.57 1.06
C ILE A 114 -4.07 -0.39 1.24
N LEU A 115 -4.09 -1.42 0.41
CA LEU A 115 -5.11 -2.46 0.39
C LEU A 115 -4.87 -3.52 1.47
N GLY A 116 -3.61 -3.68 1.87
CA GLY A 116 -3.21 -4.61 2.91
C GLY A 116 -1.73 -4.92 2.86
N THR A 117 -1.26 -5.62 3.89
CA THR A 117 0.11 -6.09 4.00
C THR A 117 0.16 -7.59 4.26
N LYS A 118 1.22 -8.25 3.79
CA LYS A 118 1.40 -9.68 3.97
C LYS A 118 2.86 -10.05 4.05
N ARG A 119 3.24 -10.89 5.02
CA ARG A 119 4.54 -11.56 5.02
C ARG A 119 4.60 -12.59 3.92
N ILE A 120 5.54 -12.42 2.99
CA ILE A 120 5.72 -13.35 1.86
C ILE A 120 6.71 -14.46 2.25
N GLN A 121 7.77 -14.09 2.97
CA GLN A 121 8.76 -14.99 3.55
C GLN A 121 9.46 -14.27 4.71
N ASP A 122 10.33 -14.96 5.42
CA ASP A 122 11.11 -14.34 6.49
C ASP A 122 11.93 -13.16 5.97
N GLY A 123 11.80 -12.02 6.67
CA GLY A 123 12.47 -10.78 6.29
C GLY A 123 11.83 -10.01 5.14
N ILE A 124 10.72 -10.47 4.53
CA ILE A 124 10.06 -9.77 3.42
C ILE A 124 8.57 -9.57 3.67
N ILE A 125 8.15 -8.30 3.67
CA ILE A 125 6.75 -7.88 3.75
C ILE A 125 6.33 -7.26 2.42
N ARG A 126 5.18 -7.70 1.90
CA ARG A 126 4.48 -7.08 0.77
C ARG A 126 3.51 -6.04 1.27
N ILE A 127 3.53 -4.87 0.64
CA ILE A 127 2.50 -3.84 0.73
C ILE A 127 1.77 -3.84 -0.61
N GLU A 128 0.47 -4.13 -0.60
CA GLU A 128 -0.40 -3.96 -1.77
C GLU A 128 -1.10 -2.60 -1.67
N PHE A 129 -1.10 -1.82 -2.75
CA PHE A 129 -1.68 -0.48 -2.76
C PHE A 129 -2.22 -0.13 -4.15
N CYS A 130 -3.08 0.88 -4.23
CA CYS A 130 -3.50 1.50 -5.48
C CYS A 130 -3.49 3.02 -5.32
N SER A 131 -3.66 3.75 -6.43
CA SER A 131 -3.70 5.21 -6.39
C SER A 131 -4.70 5.81 -7.37
N GLY A 132 -5.02 7.09 -7.18
CA GLY A 132 -5.86 7.88 -8.09
C GLY A 132 -7.27 7.30 -8.28
N GLU A 133 -7.75 7.25 -9.52
CA GLU A 133 -9.09 6.74 -9.86
C GLU A 133 -9.32 5.29 -9.41
N THR A 134 -8.28 4.47 -9.41
CA THR A 134 -8.36 3.08 -8.95
C THR A 134 -8.61 3.01 -7.45
N ALA A 135 -7.97 3.89 -6.66
CA ALA A 135 -8.24 3.99 -5.22
C ALA A 135 -9.67 4.47 -4.95
N LEU A 136 -10.14 5.48 -5.69
CA LEU A 136 -11.52 5.96 -5.57
C LEU A 136 -12.54 4.87 -5.93
N SER A 137 -12.30 4.11 -7.00
CA SER A 137 -13.15 3.00 -7.42
C SER A 137 -13.18 1.89 -6.38
N TYR A 138 -12.03 1.58 -5.77
CA TYR A 138 -11.95 0.61 -4.67
C TYR A 138 -12.79 1.05 -3.47
N LEU A 139 -12.68 2.31 -3.04
CA LEU A 139 -13.45 2.84 -1.91
C LEU A 139 -14.96 2.84 -2.18
N ARG A 140 -15.39 3.23 -3.39
CA ARG A 140 -16.80 3.17 -3.79
C ARG A 140 -17.37 1.76 -3.73
N GLU A 141 -16.59 0.75 -4.12
CA GLU A 141 -17.03 -0.64 -4.03
C GLU A 141 -17.14 -1.10 -2.56
N LYS A 142 -16.23 -0.65 -1.68
CA LYS A 142 -16.33 -0.93 -0.24
C LYS A 142 -17.55 -0.29 0.39
N GLU A 143 -17.81 0.97 0.07
CA GLU A 143 -19.02 1.69 0.50
C GLU A 143 -20.29 0.97 0.00
N ARG A 144 -20.34 0.57 -1.28
CA ARG A 144 -21.46 -0.19 -1.85
C ARG A 144 -21.72 -1.48 -1.07
N ILE A 145 -20.67 -2.25 -0.76
CA ILE A 145 -20.78 -3.49 0.01
C ILE A 145 -21.29 -3.21 1.43
N LEU A 146 -20.73 -2.20 2.11
CA LEU A 146 -21.14 -1.82 3.46
C LEU A 146 -22.62 -1.44 3.50
N ASN A 147 -23.08 -0.65 2.54
CA ASN A 147 -24.47 -0.20 2.40
C ASN A 147 -25.41 -1.38 2.15
N GLU A 148 -24.98 -2.34 1.32
CA GLU A 148 -25.75 -3.56 1.08
C GLU A 148 -25.91 -4.40 2.35
N VAL A 149 -24.85 -4.54 3.14
CA VAL A 149 -24.88 -5.27 4.43
C VAL A 149 -25.78 -4.55 5.44
N ALA A 150 -25.62 -3.24 5.61
CA ALA A 150 -26.44 -2.41 6.49
C ALA A 150 -27.94 -2.56 6.15
N LYS A 151 -28.27 -2.48 4.85
CA LYS A 151 -29.64 -2.67 4.35
C LYS A 151 -30.19 -4.07 4.64
N LYS A 152 -29.40 -5.12 4.46
CA LYS A 152 -29.83 -6.50 4.75
C LYS A 152 -30.07 -6.74 6.24
N LEU A 153 -29.30 -6.08 7.10
CA LEU A 153 -29.44 -6.14 8.56
C LEU A 153 -30.52 -5.19 9.09
N GLY A 154 -30.95 -4.20 8.29
CA GLY A 154 -31.94 -3.19 8.69
C GLY A 154 -31.40 -2.20 9.72
N VAL A 155 -30.09 -1.91 9.67
CA VAL A 155 -29.39 -1.01 10.60
C VAL A 155 -28.62 0.07 9.83
N LYS A 156 -28.12 1.08 10.54
CA LYS A 156 -27.19 2.06 9.94
C LYS A 156 -25.79 1.46 9.75
N GLU A 157 -24.98 2.07 8.88
CA GLU A 157 -23.62 1.61 8.58
C GLU A 157 -22.75 1.50 9.83
N GLU A 158 -22.86 2.48 10.74
CA GLU A 158 -22.08 2.53 12.00
C GLU A 158 -22.47 1.41 12.96
N GLU A 159 -23.66 0.82 12.79
CA GLU A 159 -24.22 -0.24 13.63
C GLU A 159 -23.99 -1.63 13.04
N VAL A 160 -23.42 -1.74 11.84
CA VAL A 160 -23.25 -3.01 11.11
C VAL A 160 -22.44 -4.02 11.94
N VAL A 161 -21.36 -3.58 12.59
CA VAL A 161 -20.49 -4.45 13.38
C VAL A 161 -21.25 -5.04 14.56
N ASP A 162 -21.94 -4.20 15.34
CA ASP A 162 -22.72 -4.62 16.50
C ASP A 162 -23.88 -5.54 16.10
N ALA A 163 -24.56 -5.23 14.98
CA ALA A 163 -25.62 -6.05 14.43
C ALA A 163 -25.11 -7.44 14.01
N CYS A 164 -23.93 -7.51 13.38
CA CYS A 164 -23.27 -8.77 13.02
C CYS A 164 -22.95 -9.62 14.26
N ILE A 165 -22.41 -8.99 15.32
CA ILE A 165 -22.08 -9.68 16.57
C ILE A 165 -23.34 -10.28 17.19
N LYS A 166 -24.39 -9.46 17.37
CA LYS A 166 -25.68 -9.90 17.94
C LYS A 166 -26.31 -11.03 17.13
N LEU A 167 -26.30 -10.92 15.81
CA LEU A 167 -26.82 -11.95 14.91
C LEU A 167 -26.04 -13.27 15.05
N PHE A 168 -24.72 -13.20 15.10
CA PHE A 168 -23.86 -14.38 15.22
C PHE A 168 -24.00 -15.08 16.58
N GLU A 169 -24.12 -14.32 17.66
CA GLU A 169 -24.39 -14.85 19.00
C GLU A 169 -25.77 -15.51 19.09
N ALA A 170 -26.82 -14.87 18.55
CA ALA A 170 -28.15 -15.44 18.47
C ALA A 170 -28.16 -16.75 17.67
N TRP A 171 -27.47 -16.78 16.52
CA TRP A 171 -27.32 -17.98 15.71
C TRP A 171 -26.60 -19.11 16.45
N LYS A 172 -25.51 -18.82 17.18
CA LYS A 172 -24.81 -19.82 18.01
C LYS A 172 -25.71 -20.40 19.09
N LYS A 173 -26.47 -19.54 19.78
CA LYS A 173 -27.41 -19.95 20.84
C LYS A 173 -28.50 -20.87 20.29
N GLU A 174 -29.09 -20.51 19.17
CA GLU A 174 -30.13 -21.31 18.52
C GLU A 174 -29.59 -22.64 17.99
N ARG A 175 -28.38 -22.64 17.41
CA ARG A 175 -27.71 -23.86 16.97
C ARG A 175 -27.43 -24.82 18.13
N LYS A 176 -27.06 -24.32 19.30
CA LYS A 176 -26.88 -25.13 20.51
C LYS A 176 -28.21 -25.73 20.97
N ARG A 177 -29.26 -24.90 21.05
CA ARG A 177 -30.63 -25.35 21.40
C ARG A 177 -31.12 -26.48 20.50
N LEU A 178 -30.88 -26.38 19.19
CA LEU A 178 -31.30 -27.41 18.23
C LEU A 178 -30.54 -28.74 18.38
N LYS A 179 -29.29 -28.74 18.86
CA LYS A 179 -28.57 -29.98 19.19
C LYS A 179 -29.15 -30.64 20.43
N ASP A 180 -29.34 -29.84 21.49
CA ASP A 180 -29.90 -30.31 22.76
C ASP A 180 -31.31 -30.90 22.57
N VAL A 181 -32.14 -30.30 21.70
CA VAL A 181 -33.49 -30.81 21.37
C VAL A 181 -33.48 -32.05 20.47
N ARG A 182 -32.46 -32.22 19.63
CA ARG A 182 -32.34 -33.38 18.71
C ARG A 182 -31.64 -34.58 19.32
N GLY A 183 -31.12 -34.49 20.55
CA GLY A 183 -30.48 -35.61 21.25
C GLY A 183 -29.21 -36.13 20.56
N ILE A 184 -28.47 -35.27 19.85
CA ILE A 184 -27.14 -35.54 19.30
C ILE A 184 -26.16 -34.49 19.84
#